data_AF-A0A1E4FL18-F1
#
_entry.id   AF-A0A1E4FL18-F1
#
_cell.length_a   1.000
_cell.length_b   1.000
_cell.length_c   1.000
_cell.angle_alpha   90.00
_cell.angle_beta   90.00
_cell.angle_gamma   90.00
#
_symmetry.space_group_name_H-M   'P 1'
#
loop_
_entity.id
_entity.type
_entity.pdbx_description
1 polymer ?
#
loop_
_entity_poly.entity_id
_entity_poly.type
_entity_poly.pdbx_seq_one_letter_code
_entity_poly.pdbx_strand_id
1 'polypeptide(L)'
;MVDIAPILAKVRALGSDIVIEKGAMTIKNGALLTNEQRLWISKNRSAIEAYLEPAVAGCLPPTTSDDTQPMTWGQFARILYAEPPETMDPLDWSYFVTQSGKVVRRYLGVVE
;
A
#
# COMPACT_ATOMS: atom_id res chain seq x y z
N MET A 1 12.16 -11.05 -23.45
CA MET A 1 11.72 -10.31 -22.24
C MET A 1 10.89 -11.30 -21.43
N VAL A 2 11.30 -11.62 -20.20
CA VAL A 2 10.56 -12.60 -19.39
C VAL A 2 9.32 -11.91 -18.84
N ASP A 3 8.15 -12.52 -19.00
CA ASP A 3 6.91 -11.99 -18.45
C ASP A 3 6.85 -12.27 -16.95
N ILE A 4 6.91 -11.21 -16.15
CA ILE A 4 7.06 -11.25 -14.69
C ILE A 4 5.71 -11.44 -14.00
N ALA A 5 4.63 -10.95 -14.62
CA ALA A 5 3.27 -11.04 -14.11
C ALA A 5 2.81 -12.47 -13.76
N PRO A 6 2.93 -13.47 -14.67
CA PRO A 6 2.52 -14.84 -14.37
C PRO A 6 3.41 -15.51 -13.32
N ILE A 7 4.65 -15.04 -13.15
CA ILE A 7 5.59 -15.59 -12.18
C ILE A 7 5.24 -15.10 -10.78
N LEU A 8 4.96 -13.80 -10.61
CA LEU A 8 4.46 -13.25 -9.36
C LEU A 8 3.12 -13.88 -8.96
N ALA A 9 2.23 -14.13 -9.91
CA ALA A 9 0.97 -14.82 -9.65
C ALA A 9 1.19 -16.24 -9.09
N LYS A 10 2.17 -16.98 -9.62
CA LYS A 10 2.55 -18.31 -9.09
C LYS A 10 3.17 -18.23 -7.70
N VAL A 11 4.03 -17.23 -7.46
CA VAL A 11 4.65 -16.99 -6.14
C VAL A 11 3.56 -16.70 -5.09
N ARG A 12 2.57 -15.86 -5.44
CA ARG A 12 1.39 -15.56 -4.60
C ARG A 12 0.49 -16.77 -4.38
N ALA A 13 0.29 -17.60 -5.40
CA ALA A 13 -0.48 -18.83 -5.28
C ALA A 13 0.19 -19.85 -4.31
N LEU A 14 1.50 -19.78 -4.14
CA LEU A 14 2.25 -20.58 -3.16
C LEU A 14 2.25 -19.97 -1.75
N GLY A 15 1.61 -18.82 -1.53
CA GLY A 15 1.54 -18.14 -0.24
C GLY A 15 2.76 -17.26 0.09
N SER A 16 3.66 -17.06 -0.88
CA SER A 16 4.77 -16.11 -0.79
C SER A 16 4.43 -14.84 -1.56
N ASP A 17 5.00 -13.70 -1.17
CA ASP A 17 4.81 -12.45 -1.92
C ASP A 17 6.12 -11.69 -2.04
N ILE A 18 6.26 -10.91 -3.10
CA ILE A 18 7.43 -10.07 -3.33
C ILE A 18 6.95 -8.63 -3.27
N VAL A 19 7.45 -7.90 -2.28
CA VAL A 19 7.04 -6.52 -2.00
C VAL A 19 8.26 -5.61 -2.01
N ILE A 20 8.09 -4.36 -2.40
CA ILE A 20 9.10 -3.33 -2.21
C ILE A 20 8.77 -2.59 -0.91
N GLU A 21 9.57 -2.79 0.14
CA GLU A 21 9.44 -2.08 1.40
C GLU A 21 10.66 -1.16 1.59
N LYS A 22 10.42 0.12 1.86
CA LYS A 22 11.50 1.13 2.09
C LYS A 22 12.54 1.19 0.96
N GLY A 23 12.11 1.00 -0.29
CA GLY A 23 13.00 1.02 -1.46
C GLY A 23 13.81 -0.26 -1.67
N ALA A 24 13.52 -1.34 -0.93
CA ALA A 24 14.18 -2.62 -1.08
C ALA A 24 13.17 -3.75 -1.36
N MET A 25 13.46 -4.56 -2.38
CA MET A 25 12.71 -5.79 -2.65
C MET A 25 12.88 -6.79 -1.50
N THR A 26 11.76 -7.18 -0.89
CA THR A 26 11.68 -8.11 0.23
C THR A 26 10.72 -9.25 -0.13
N ILE A 27 11.11 -10.48 0.18
CA ILE A 27 10.28 -11.67 -0.06
C ILE A 27 9.56 -12.02 1.25
N LYS A 28 8.23 -11.83 1.28
CA LYS A 28 7.37 -12.27 2.38
C LYS A 28 7.09 -13.76 2.26
N ASN A 29 7.14 -14.45 3.40
CA ASN A 29 6.94 -15.91 3.50
C ASN A 29 7.83 -16.72 2.54
N GLY A 30 9.08 -16.29 2.34
CA GLY A 30 10.00 -16.94 1.41
C GLY A 30 10.36 -18.40 1.75
N ALA A 31 10.00 -18.88 2.95
CA ALA A 31 10.17 -20.26 3.38
C ALA A 31 9.47 -21.28 2.45
N LEU A 32 8.38 -20.87 1.78
CA LEU A 32 7.60 -21.70 0.87
C LEU A 32 8.19 -21.78 -0.55
N LEU A 33 9.24 -21.00 -0.83
CA LEU A 33 9.93 -21.00 -2.12
C LEU A 33 11.11 -21.97 -2.12
N THR A 34 11.29 -22.68 -3.23
CA THR A 34 12.46 -23.53 -3.46
C THR A 34 13.72 -22.67 -3.69
N ASN A 35 14.90 -23.27 -3.49
CA ASN A 35 16.17 -22.58 -3.72
C ASN A 35 16.32 -22.07 -5.17
N GLU A 36 15.81 -22.83 -6.15
CA GLU A 36 15.80 -22.42 -7.55
C GLU A 36 14.94 -21.18 -7.79
N GLN A 37 13.77 -21.11 -7.16
CA GLN A 37 12.87 -19.95 -7.25
C GLN A 37 13.49 -18.70 -6.62
N ARG A 38 14.15 -18.84 -5.46
CA ARG A 38 14.87 -17.75 -4.80
C ARG A 38 16.04 -17.24 -5.65
N LEU A 39 16.81 -18.16 -6.26
CA LEU A 39 17.88 -17.83 -7.20
C LEU A 39 17.37 -17.10 -8.42
N TRP A 40 16.23 -17.53 -8.97
CA TRP A 40 15.59 -16.88 -10.11
C TRP A 40 15.13 -15.47 -9.76
N ILE A 41 14.47 -15.28 -8.61
CA ILE A 41 14.05 -13.96 -8.11
C ILE A 41 15.26 -13.03 -7.93
N SER A 42 16.35 -13.53 -7.35
CA SER A 42 17.59 -12.78 -7.17
C SER A 42 18.20 -12.35 -8.51
N LYS A 43 18.23 -13.24 -9.51
CA LYS A 43 18.76 -12.94 -10.85
C LYS A 43 17.91 -11.94 -11.64
N ASN A 44 16.60 -11.89 -11.38
CA ASN A 44 15.66 -11.01 -12.09
C ASN A 44 15.23 -9.80 -11.24
N ARG A 45 15.94 -9.51 -10.16
CA ARG A 45 15.59 -8.46 -9.19
C ARG A 45 15.26 -7.12 -9.83
N SER A 46 16.12 -6.61 -10.71
CA SER A 46 15.91 -5.30 -11.36
C SER A 46 14.65 -5.27 -12.22
N ALA A 47 14.33 -6.36 -12.91
CA ALA A 47 13.13 -6.45 -13.73
C ALA A 47 11.86 -6.58 -12.88
N ILE A 48 11.95 -7.31 -11.75
CA ILE A 48 10.86 -7.43 -10.77
C ILE A 48 10.60 -6.10 -10.07
N GLU A 49 11.66 -5.40 -9.68
CA GLU A 49 11.59 -4.05 -9.11
C GLU A 49 10.89 -3.10 -10.09
N ALA A 50 11.35 -3.03 -11.34
CA ALA A 50 10.73 -2.18 -12.38
C ALA A 50 9.27 -2.56 -12.69
N TYR A 51 8.88 -3.82 -12.53
CA TYR A 51 7.50 -4.27 -12.69
C TYR A 51 6.61 -3.93 -11.49
N LEU A 52 7.16 -3.96 -10.28
CA LEU A 52 6.45 -3.64 -9.04
C LEU A 52 6.42 -2.14 -8.73
N GLU A 53 7.37 -1.36 -9.23
CA GLU A 53 7.48 0.09 -9.08
C GLU A 53 6.21 0.85 -9.54
N PRO A 54 5.59 0.56 -10.70
CA PRO A 54 4.30 1.15 -11.06
C PRO A 54 3.10 0.56 -10.29
N ALA A 55 3.19 -0.66 -9.76
CA ALA A 55 2.14 -1.24 -8.90
C ALA A 55 2.12 -0.59 -7.51
N VAL A 56 3.27 -0.09 -7.05
CA VAL A 56 3.38 0.75 -5.84
C VAL A 56 2.81 2.16 -6.11
N ALA A 57 2.94 2.69 -7.33
CA ALA A 57 2.31 3.95 -7.74
C ALA A 57 0.77 3.89 -7.82
N GLY A 58 0.17 2.70 -7.89
CA GLY A 58 -1.28 2.50 -7.84
C GLY A 58 -1.87 2.39 -6.43
N CYS A 59 -1.04 2.31 -5.38
CA CYS A 59 -1.47 2.15 -3.98
C CYS A 59 -0.74 3.07 -2.98
N LEU A 60 0.23 3.86 -3.42
CA LEU A 60 0.75 5.00 -2.66
C LEU A 60 0.17 6.29 -3.25
N PRO A 61 -0.35 7.23 -2.42
CA PRO A 61 -0.65 8.56 -2.91
C PRO A 61 0.63 9.16 -3.51
N PRO A 62 0.54 9.94 -4.60
CA PRO A 62 1.69 10.51 -5.27
C PRO A 62 2.46 11.38 -4.27
N THR A 63 3.63 10.93 -3.84
CA THR A 63 4.65 11.83 -3.30
C THR A 63 5.45 12.36 -4.48
N THR A 64 4.91 13.37 -5.15
CA THR A 64 5.69 14.25 -6.03
C THR A 64 5.41 15.68 -5.62
N SER A 65 6.46 16.31 -5.10
CA SER A 65 6.55 17.73 -4.75
C SER A 65 6.04 18.63 -5.87
N ASP A 66 5.07 19.50 -5.57
CA ASP A 66 5.16 20.96 -5.67
C ASP A 66 3.83 21.56 -5.16
N ASP A 67 3.91 22.47 -4.17
CA ASP A 67 2.88 23.36 -3.61
C ASP A 67 1.50 22.84 -3.13
N THR A 68 1.18 21.55 -3.28
CA THR A 68 -0.03 20.99 -2.64
C THR A 68 0.33 20.37 -1.31
N GLN A 69 0.26 21.18 -0.25
CA GLN A 69 0.41 20.69 1.11
C GLN A 69 -0.54 19.50 1.32
N PRO A 70 -0.04 18.31 1.72
CA PRO A 70 -0.87 17.14 1.89
C PRO A 70 -2.02 17.48 2.85
N MET A 71 -3.24 17.17 2.43
CA MET A 71 -4.44 17.50 3.20
C MET A 71 -4.31 16.92 4.62
N THR A 72 -4.41 17.79 5.61
CA THR A 72 -4.42 17.38 7.01
C THR A 72 -5.65 16.51 7.28
N TRP A 73 -5.55 15.60 8.26
CA TRP A 73 -6.71 14.82 8.70
C TRP A 73 -7.92 15.71 9.05
N GLY A 74 -7.68 16.89 9.63
CA GLY A 74 -8.75 17.84 9.97
C GLY A 74 -9.47 18.41 8.74
N GLN A 75 -8.74 18.69 7.66
CA GLN A 75 -9.34 19.11 6.39
C GLN A 75 -10.14 17.98 5.75
N PHE A 76 -9.63 16.75 5.79
CA PHE A 76 -10.33 15.59 5.25
C PHE A 76 -11.61 15.27 6.03
N ALA A 77 -11.56 15.30 7.37
CA ALA A 77 -12.72 15.08 8.22
C ALA A 77 -13.84 16.10 7.94
N ARG A 78 -13.49 17.37 7.65
CA ARG A 78 -14.48 18.38 7.26
C ARG A 78 -15.21 18.03 5.97
N ILE A 79 -14.52 17.47 4.99
CA ILE A 79 -15.14 17.00 3.73
C ILE A 79 -16.10 15.84 4.02
N LEU A 80 -15.67 14.86 4.83
CA LEU A 80 -16.53 13.73 5.20
C LEU A 80 -17.80 14.18 5.94
N TYR A 81 -17.71 15.21 6.79
CA TYR A 81 -18.89 15.77 7.45
C TYR A 81 -19.76 16.64 6.52
N ALA A 82 -19.19 17.23 5.46
CA ALA A 82 -19.94 18.03 4.50
C ALA A 82 -20.76 17.17 3.54
N GLU A 83 -20.25 15.99 3.18
CA GLU A 83 -20.90 15.05 2.26
C GLU A 83 -21.05 13.65 2.90
N PRO A 84 -21.92 13.50 3.91
CA PRO A 84 -22.23 12.18 4.45
C PRO A 84 -23.06 11.36 3.44
N PRO A 85 -22.90 10.03 3.38
CA PRO A 85 -23.75 9.17 2.56
C PRO A 85 -25.22 9.27 3.00
N GLU A 86 -26.15 9.46 2.06
CA GLU A 86 -27.59 9.60 2.35
C GLU A 86 -28.19 8.40 3.11
N THR A 87 -27.60 7.22 2.92
CA THR A 87 -28.08 5.97 3.51
C THR A 87 -27.52 5.70 4.90
N MET A 88 -26.66 6.58 5.43
CA MET A 88 -25.95 6.33 6.69
C MET A 88 -26.51 7.16 7.83
N ASP A 89 -26.65 6.53 9.00
CA ASP A 89 -27.05 7.23 10.21
C ASP A 89 -25.97 8.25 10.62
N PRO A 90 -26.34 9.48 11.03
CA PRO A 90 -25.38 10.51 11.43
C PRO A 90 -24.45 10.12 12.58
N LEU A 91 -24.93 9.33 13.55
CA LEU A 91 -24.10 8.87 14.68
C LEU A 91 -23.09 7.83 14.22
N ASP A 92 -23.51 6.89 13.38
CA ASP A 92 -22.62 5.87 12.81
C ASP A 92 -21.54 6.51 11.93
N TRP A 93 -21.91 7.52 11.14
CA TRP A 93 -20.96 8.27 10.33
C TRP A 93 -19.97 9.07 11.18
N SER A 94 -20.45 9.76 12.22
CA SER A 94 -19.57 10.48 13.15
C SER A 94 -18.61 9.54 13.89
N TYR A 95 -19.09 8.34 14.26
CA TYR A 95 -18.24 7.30 14.84
C TYR A 95 -17.18 6.84 13.85
N PHE A 96 -17.55 6.54 12.60
CA PHE A 96 -16.61 6.17 11.55
C PHE A 96 -15.50 7.21 11.33
N VAL A 97 -15.87 8.49 11.18
CA VAL A 97 -14.91 9.58 10.98
C VAL A 97 -13.97 9.69 12.20
N THR A 98 -14.50 9.54 13.41
CA THR A 98 -13.70 9.58 14.64
C THR A 98 -12.71 8.42 14.73
N GLN A 99 -13.13 7.19 14.43
CA GLN A 99 -12.25 6.02 14.47
C GLN A 99 -11.17 6.08 13.40
N SER A 100 -11.53 6.52 12.19
CA SER A 100 -10.58 6.71 11.09
C SER A 100 -9.48 7.70 11.47
N GLY A 101 -9.84 8.79 12.18
CA GLY A 101 -8.86 9.76 12.66
C GLY A 101 -7.88 9.18 13.68
N LYS A 102 -8.35 8.31 14.58
CA LYS A 102 -7.46 7.61 15.53
C LYS A 102 -6.47 6.69 14.82
N VAL A 103 -6.91 5.98 13.78
CA VAL A 103 -6.04 5.11 12.97
C VAL A 103 -5.00 5.93 12.23
N VAL A 104 -5.41 7.01 11.57
CA VAL A 104 -4.49 7.88 10.81
C VAL A 104 -3.44 8.51 11.73
N ARG A 105 -3.84 9.03 12.91
CA ARG A 105 -2.88 9.57 13.89
C ARG A 105 -1.89 8.51 14.38
N ARG A 106 -2.38 7.30 14.68
CA ARG A 106 -1.54 6.17 15.10
C ARG A 106 -0.53 5.78 14.02
N TYR A 107 -0.94 5.77 12.76
CA TYR A 107 -0.07 5.41 11.64
C TYR A 107 0.97 6.48 11.33
N LEU A 108 0.61 7.75 11.45
CA LEU A 108 1.51 8.89 11.22
C LEU A 108 2.46 9.18 12.40
N GLY A 109 2.35 8.43 13.51
CA GLY A 109 3.22 8.64 14.68
C GLY A 109 3.01 10.00 15.36
N VAL A 110 1.88 10.67 15.11
CA VAL A 110 1.53 11.92 15.76
C VAL A 110 0.95 11.58 17.13
N VAL A 111 1.85 11.48 18.11
CA VAL A 111 1.54 11.37 19.54
C VAL A 111 1.45 12.80 20.07
N GLU A 112 0.33 13.14 20.72
CA GLU A 112 0.24 14.38 21.51
C GLU A 112 1.28 14.42 22.63
#